data_AF-A0A936KHW9-F1
#
_entry.id   AF-A0A936KHW9-F1
#
_cell.length_a   1.000
_cell.length_b   1.000
_cell.length_c   1.000
_cell.angle_alpha   90.00
_cell.angle_beta   90.00
_cell.angle_gamma   90.00
#
_symmetry.space_group_name_H-M   'P 1'
#
loop_
_entity.id
_entity.type
_entity.pdbx_description
1 polymer ?
#
loop_
_entity_poly.entity_id
_entity_poly.type
_entity_poly.pdbx_seq_one_letter_code
_entity_poly.pdbx_strand_id
1 'polypeptide(L)'
;MALAVVASAVMAAGGAAQATADGPDHYRVHGVSPGRHLTLRAEPSTASAPVARIPANGICLRSLGCQGGLSFEEFATLSDEDRRRRAAEHPRWCKVDYRGTVGWVAGRYLAEDACPPPATP
;
A
#
# COMPACT_ATOMS: atom_id res chain seq x y z
N MET A 1 14.80 45.31 -41.86
CA MET A 1 13.79 44.32 -41.44
C MET A 1 14.27 43.69 -40.14
N ALA A 2 13.53 43.87 -39.05
CA ALA A 2 13.66 43.04 -37.86
C ALA A 2 12.25 42.84 -37.31
N LEU A 3 11.67 41.66 -37.56
CA LEU A 3 10.42 41.21 -36.94
C LEU A 3 10.72 40.89 -35.48
N ALA A 4 10.08 41.58 -34.53
CA ALA A 4 10.03 41.14 -33.15
C ALA A 4 8.78 40.28 -32.95
N VAL A 5 9.02 39.02 -32.62
CA VAL A 5 8.02 37.96 -32.43
C VAL A 5 7.23 38.21 -31.15
N VAL A 6 5.90 38.12 -31.23
CA VAL A 6 4.95 38.21 -30.11
C VAL A 6 5.09 36.96 -29.24
N ALA A 7 5.50 37.11 -27.98
CA ALA A 7 5.54 36.02 -27.01
C ALA A 7 4.20 35.94 -26.25
N SER A 8 3.34 35.01 -26.66
CA SER A 8 2.10 34.69 -25.93
C SER A 8 2.43 33.81 -24.71
N ALA A 9 2.23 34.34 -23.51
CA ALA A 9 2.35 33.57 -22.27
C ALA A 9 1.12 32.69 -22.07
N VAL A 10 1.27 31.38 -22.26
CA VAL A 10 0.27 30.38 -21.87
C VAL A 10 0.41 30.14 -20.37
N MET A 11 -0.54 30.68 -19.58
CA MET A 11 -0.63 30.34 -18.15
C MET A 11 -1.26 28.94 -18.02
N ALA A 12 -0.43 27.93 -17.80
CA ALA A 12 -0.88 26.59 -17.44
C ALA A 12 -1.42 26.63 -16.00
N ALA A 13 -2.75 26.62 -15.86
CA ALA A 13 -3.41 26.39 -14.57
C ALA A 13 -3.22 24.92 -14.17
N GLY A 14 -2.12 24.62 -13.48
CA GLY A 14 -1.93 23.33 -12.82
C GLY A 14 -2.91 23.20 -11.66
N GLY A 15 -3.92 22.35 -11.79
CA GLY A 15 -4.80 21.98 -10.69
C GLY A 15 -3.97 21.36 -9.56
N ALA A 16 -4.10 21.88 -8.34
CA ALA A 16 -3.43 21.31 -7.18
C ALA A 16 -3.97 19.90 -6.92
N ALA A 17 -3.15 18.88 -7.12
CA ALA A 17 -3.42 17.55 -6.59
C ALA A 17 -3.24 17.60 -5.07
N GLN A 18 -4.34 17.53 -4.33
CA GLN A 18 -4.32 17.45 -2.88
C GLN A 18 -4.07 15.99 -2.48
N ALA A 19 -2.87 15.67 -2.02
CA ALA A 19 -2.58 14.37 -1.42
C ALA A 19 -3.14 14.36 0.01
N THR A 20 -4.24 13.64 0.24
CA THR A 20 -4.71 13.36 1.60
C THR A 20 -3.82 12.28 2.20
N ALA A 21 -3.22 12.55 3.36
CA ALA A 21 -2.32 11.63 4.05
C ALA A 21 -3.08 10.57 4.90
N ASP A 22 -4.32 10.26 4.54
CA ASP A 22 -5.23 9.42 5.34
C ASP A 22 -4.93 7.91 5.23
N GLY A 23 -3.99 7.55 4.35
CA GLY A 23 -3.56 6.19 4.11
C GLY A 23 -4.49 5.41 3.18
N PRO A 24 -4.12 4.17 2.82
CA PRO A 24 -4.88 3.40 1.84
C PRO A 24 -6.20 2.91 2.44
N ASP A 25 -7.31 3.12 1.74
CA ASP A 25 -8.61 2.50 2.07
C ASP A 25 -8.61 1.01 1.74
N HIS A 26 -7.98 0.65 0.61
CA HIS A 26 -7.92 -0.71 0.11
C HIS A 26 -6.52 -1.06 -0.38
N TYR A 27 -6.26 -2.36 -0.38
CA TYR A 27 -5.03 -2.94 -0.90
C TYR A 27 -5.31 -4.03 -1.92
N ARG A 28 -4.31 -4.25 -2.77
CA ARG A 28 -4.09 -5.49 -3.51
C ARG A 28 -2.90 -6.25 -2.95
N VAL A 29 -2.90 -7.56 -3.19
CA VAL A 29 -1.73 -8.40 -2.94
C VAL A 29 -0.66 -8.13 -4.00
N HIS A 30 0.58 -8.04 -3.54
CA HIS A 30 1.79 -7.84 -4.35
C HIS A 30 2.90 -8.77 -3.84
N GLY A 31 3.86 -9.12 -4.71
CA GLY A 31 5.09 -9.82 -4.29
C GLY A 31 4.88 -11.28 -3.87
N VAL A 32 3.70 -11.85 -4.16
CA VAL A 32 3.38 -13.27 -3.98
C VAL A 32 3.37 -13.94 -5.35
N SER A 33 4.12 -15.03 -5.51
CA SER A 33 4.20 -15.73 -6.81
C SER A 33 2.84 -16.24 -7.28
N PRO A 34 2.56 -16.29 -8.60
CA PRO A 34 1.34 -16.88 -9.14
C PRO A 34 1.11 -18.30 -8.61
N GLY A 35 -0.15 -18.64 -8.31
CA GLY A 35 -0.52 -19.94 -7.71
C GLY A 35 -0.18 -20.09 -6.22
N ARG A 36 0.51 -19.12 -5.60
CA ARG A 36 0.70 -19.04 -4.15
C ARG A 36 -0.36 -18.15 -3.51
N HIS A 37 -0.29 -18.04 -2.19
CA HIS A 37 -1.21 -17.24 -1.40
C HIS A 37 -0.49 -16.44 -0.32
N LEU A 38 -1.05 -15.27 0.00
CA LEU A 38 -0.75 -14.54 1.22
C LEU A 38 -1.58 -15.15 2.36
N THR A 39 -0.94 -15.42 3.49
CA THR A 39 -1.62 -15.95 4.68
C THR A 39 -2.17 -14.80 5.52
N LEU A 40 -3.48 -14.82 5.79
CA LEU A 40 -4.14 -13.98 6.78
C LEU A 40 -4.04 -14.66 8.15
N ARG A 41 -3.62 -13.92 9.18
CA ARG A 41 -3.29 -14.47 10.52
C ARG A 41 -4.14 -13.86 11.61
N ALA A 42 -4.32 -14.60 12.71
CA ALA A 42 -5.08 -14.13 13.87
C ALA A 42 -4.41 -12.92 14.58
N GLU A 43 -3.08 -12.93 14.66
CA GLU A 43 -2.24 -11.92 15.30
C GLU A 43 -1.14 -11.40 14.34
N PRO A 44 -0.54 -10.22 14.58
CA PRO A 44 0.51 -9.61 13.75
C PRO A 44 1.87 -10.32 13.93
N SER A 45 1.92 -11.62 13.67
CA SER A 45 3.11 -12.44 13.85
C SER A 45 3.11 -13.63 12.89
N THR A 46 4.29 -14.01 12.39
CA THR A 46 4.46 -15.22 11.58
C THR A 46 4.21 -16.52 12.35
N ALA A 47 4.30 -16.49 13.68
CA ALA A 47 4.00 -17.63 14.55
C ALA A 47 2.50 -17.80 14.84
N SER A 48 1.67 -16.79 14.52
CA SER A 48 0.23 -16.84 14.76
C SER A 48 -0.48 -17.84 13.86
N ALA A 49 -1.57 -18.42 14.37
CA ALA A 49 -2.48 -19.26 13.61
C ALA A 49 -2.98 -18.56 12.32
N PRO A 50 -3.03 -19.28 11.18
CA PRO A 50 -3.65 -18.78 9.95
C PRO A 50 -5.19 -18.84 10.07
N VAL A 51 -5.86 -17.81 9.55
CA VAL A 51 -7.33 -17.71 9.54
C VAL A 51 -7.92 -17.72 8.13
N ALA A 52 -7.16 -17.30 7.12
CA ALA A 52 -7.54 -17.42 5.71
C ALA A 52 -6.33 -17.41 4.77
N ARG A 53 -6.58 -17.71 3.50
CA ARG A 53 -5.62 -17.60 2.39
C ARG A 53 -6.13 -16.63 1.34
N ILE A 54 -5.31 -15.65 0.99
CA ILE A 54 -5.60 -14.63 -0.02
C ILE A 54 -4.80 -14.97 -1.29
N PRO A 55 -5.42 -15.08 -2.47
CA PRO A 55 -4.72 -15.34 -3.72
C PRO A 55 -3.63 -14.30 -4.01
N ALA A 56 -2.62 -14.68 -4.78
CA ALA A 56 -1.53 -13.78 -5.21
C ALA A 56 -2.02 -12.51 -5.94
N ASN A 57 -3.18 -12.58 -6.59
CA ASN A 57 -3.87 -11.48 -7.28
C ASN A 57 -5.09 -10.95 -6.49
N GLY A 58 -5.15 -11.18 -5.17
CA GLY A 58 -6.23 -10.68 -4.34
C GLY A 58 -6.31 -9.15 -4.38
N ILE A 59 -7.52 -8.62 -4.53
CA ILE A 59 -7.84 -7.18 -4.53
C ILE A 59 -8.95 -6.90 -3.51
N CYS A 60 -9.28 -5.63 -3.29
CA CYS A 60 -10.32 -5.21 -2.35
C CYS A 60 -10.07 -5.68 -0.90
N LEU A 61 -8.81 -5.71 -0.45
CA LEU A 61 -8.50 -5.92 0.96
C LEU A 61 -8.74 -4.60 1.69
N ARG A 62 -9.84 -4.49 2.44
CA ARG A 62 -10.18 -3.24 3.15
C ARG A 62 -9.21 -3.03 4.32
N SER A 63 -8.61 -1.85 4.39
CA SER A 63 -7.67 -1.44 5.42
C SER A 63 -8.40 -1.23 6.75
N LEU A 64 -7.88 -1.82 7.83
CA LEU A 64 -8.34 -1.62 9.20
C LEU A 64 -7.23 -1.06 10.10
N GLY A 65 -6.17 -0.50 9.49
CA GLY A 65 -4.99 0.03 10.17
C GLY A 65 -3.79 -0.91 10.18
N CYS A 66 -2.62 -0.34 10.43
CA CYS A 66 -1.35 -1.06 10.50
C CYS A 66 -0.59 -0.72 11.79
N GLN A 67 0.28 -1.64 12.21
CA GLN A 67 1.20 -1.45 13.33
C GLN A 67 2.60 -1.99 12.99
N GLY A 68 3.60 -1.55 13.75
CA GLY A 68 5.00 -1.81 13.47
C GLY A 68 5.46 -1.10 12.19
N GLY A 69 6.58 -1.55 11.64
CA GLY A 69 7.26 -0.85 10.55
C GLY A 69 8.17 0.26 11.08
N LEU A 70 8.60 1.10 10.15
CA LEU A 70 9.42 2.26 10.45
C LEU A 70 8.55 3.48 10.76
N SER A 71 9.02 4.32 11.67
CA SER A 71 8.51 5.67 11.79
C SER A 71 8.81 6.48 10.53
N PHE A 72 8.09 7.59 10.35
CA PHE A 72 8.34 8.52 9.25
C PHE A 72 9.79 9.05 9.27
N GLU A 73 10.30 9.41 10.45
CA GLU A 73 11.66 9.90 10.62
C GLU A 73 12.70 8.84 10.24
N GLU A 74 12.55 7.61 10.72
CA GLU A 74 13.44 6.50 10.36
C GLU A 74 13.40 6.23 8.85
N PHE A 75 12.22 6.27 8.24
CA PHE A 75 12.09 6.09 6.80
C PHE A 75 12.84 7.19 6.02
N ALA A 76 12.70 8.44 6.46
CA ALA A 76 13.27 9.61 5.80
C ALA A 76 14.78 9.78 5.98
N THR A 77 15.34 9.31 7.11
CA THR A 77 16.73 9.62 7.50
C THR A 77 17.68 8.43 7.46
N LEU A 78 17.19 7.20 7.62
CA LEU A 78 18.06 6.01 7.61
C LEU A 78 18.57 5.69 6.21
N SER A 79 19.80 5.13 6.16
CA SER A 79 20.33 4.52 4.94
C SER A 79 19.43 3.37 4.48
N ASP A 80 19.51 2.99 3.20
CA ASP A 80 18.72 1.87 2.68
C ASP A 80 19.03 0.55 3.40
N GLU A 81 20.27 0.35 3.83
CA GLU A 81 20.68 -0.83 4.59
C GLU A 81 20.04 -0.83 5.99
N ASP A 82 20.15 0.27 6.71
CA ASP A 82 19.55 0.41 8.04
C ASP A 82 18.03 0.30 7.98
N ARG A 83 17.41 0.90 6.96
CA ARG A 83 15.97 0.81 6.69
C ARG A 83 15.54 -0.65 6.53
N ARG A 84 16.27 -1.46 5.74
CA ARG A 84 15.99 -2.88 5.54
C ARG A 84 16.16 -3.68 6.83
N ARG A 85 17.26 -3.47 7.56
CA ARG A 85 17.52 -4.15 8.84
C ARG A 85 16.39 -3.86 9.84
N ARG A 86 16.04 -2.58 9.98
CA ARG A 86 15.04 -2.14 10.94
C ARG A 86 13.63 -2.59 10.57
N ALA A 87 13.28 -2.62 9.29
CA ALA A 87 12.01 -3.18 8.81
C ALA A 87 11.92 -4.71 9.00
N ALA A 88 13.05 -5.42 9.06
CA ALA A 88 13.07 -6.84 9.37
C ALA A 88 12.86 -7.11 10.88
N GLU A 89 13.42 -6.26 11.74
CA GLU A 89 13.25 -6.32 13.20
C GLU A 89 11.84 -5.88 13.63
N HIS A 90 11.28 -4.87 12.97
CA HIS A 90 9.96 -4.30 13.24
C HIS A 90 9.07 -4.42 12.00
N PRO A 91 8.64 -5.64 11.64
CA PRO A 91 7.83 -5.82 10.44
C PRO A 91 6.52 -5.06 10.56
N ARG A 92 6.16 -4.31 9.51
CA ARG A 92 4.83 -3.72 9.38
C ARG A 92 3.80 -4.83 9.20
N TRP A 93 2.77 -4.84 10.04
CA TRP A 93 1.60 -5.69 9.92
C TRP A 93 0.36 -4.83 9.72
N CYS A 94 -0.50 -5.23 8.78
CA CYS A 94 -1.75 -4.54 8.52
C CYS A 94 -2.92 -5.45 8.81
N LYS A 95 -3.88 -4.95 9.58
CA LYS A 95 -5.16 -5.60 9.79
C LYS A 95 -6.03 -5.28 8.59
N VAL A 96 -6.60 -6.32 8.01
CA VAL A 96 -7.44 -6.21 6.81
C VAL A 96 -8.71 -7.03 6.97
N ASP A 97 -9.76 -6.59 6.28
CA ASP A 97 -10.93 -7.41 5.98
C ASP A 97 -10.81 -7.90 4.53
N TYR A 98 -10.78 -9.22 4.35
CA TYR A 98 -10.83 -9.85 3.04
C TYR A 98 -12.06 -10.75 2.96
N ARG A 99 -13.05 -10.33 2.16
CA ARG A 99 -14.31 -11.07 1.93
C ARG A 99 -15.04 -11.44 3.23
N GLY A 100 -15.05 -10.52 4.21
CA GLY A 100 -15.69 -10.70 5.51
C GLY A 100 -14.83 -11.41 6.55
N THR A 101 -13.62 -11.86 6.20
CA THR A 101 -12.68 -12.44 7.16
C THR A 101 -11.64 -11.40 7.58
N VAL A 102 -11.58 -11.11 8.88
CA VAL A 102 -10.65 -10.14 9.46
C VAL A 102 -9.40 -10.83 9.99
N GLY A 103 -8.23 -10.27 9.72
CA GLY A 103 -6.97 -10.72 10.30
C GLY A 103 -5.78 -9.85 9.89
N TRP A 104 -4.57 -10.34 10.14
CA TRP A 104 -3.32 -9.64 9.91
C TRP A 104 -2.52 -10.23 8.74
N VAL A 105 -1.96 -9.36 7.92
CA VAL A 105 -0.99 -9.71 6.86
C VAL A 105 0.26 -8.88 7.00
N ALA A 106 1.39 -9.42 6.53
CA ALA A 106 2.63 -8.64 6.48
C ALA A 106 2.50 -7.54 5.41
N GLY A 107 2.69 -6.29 5.80
CA GLY A 107 2.44 -5.11 4.96
C GLY A 107 3.32 -5.05 3.71
N ARG A 108 4.47 -5.73 3.69
CA ARG A 108 5.34 -5.86 2.51
C ARG A 108 4.68 -6.56 1.30
N TYR A 109 3.58 -7.28 1.52
CA TYR A 109 2.81 -7.93 0.44
C TYR A 109 1.56 -7.14 0.04
N LEU A 110 1.41 -5.91 0.53
CA LEU A 110 0.32 -5.03 0.20
C LEU A 110 0.82 -3.87 -0.65
N ALA A 111 0.08 -3.59 -1.73
CA ALA A 111 0.18 -2.35 -2.47
C ALA A 111 -1.18 -1.64 -2.41
N GLU A 112 -1.17 -0.32 -2.33
CA GLU A 112 -2.40 0.47 -2.45
C GLU A 112 -3.06 0.18 -3.80
N ASP A 113 -4.38 0.02 -3.76
CA ASP A 113 -5.21 -0.17 -4.94
C ASP A 113 -6.66 0.27 -4.65
N ALA A 114 -7.41 0.57 -5.71
CA ALA A 114 -8.84 0.79 -5.57
C ALA A 114 -9.57 -0.55 -5.32
N CYS A 115 -10.80 -0.46 -4.81
CA CYS A 115 -11.75 -1.56 -4.92
C CYS A 115 -12.79 -1.22 -5.99
N PRO A 116 -12.69 -1.80 -7.21
CA PRO A 116 -13.68 -1.56 -8.25
C PRO A 116 -15.07 -2.00 -7.79
N PRO A 117 -16.14 -1.30 -8.20
CA PRO A 117 -17.49 -1.80 -7.98
C PRO A 117 -17.65 -3.17 -8.66
N PRO A 118 -18.55 -4.03 -8.15
CA PRO A 118 -18.84 -5.31 -8.81
C PRO A 118 -19.26 -5.06 -10.26
N ALA A 119 -18.76 -5.89 -11.18
CA ALA A 119 -19.15 -5.82 -12.58
C ALA A 119 -20.66 -6.03 -12.71
N THR A 120 -21.32 -5.16 -13.48
CA THR A 120 -22.72 -5.34 -13.84
C THR A 120 -22.85 -6.58 -14.74
N PRO A 121 -23.86 -7.45 -14.54
CA PRO A 121 -24.11 -8.61 -15.39
C PRO A 121 -24.36 -8.26 -16.87
#